data_AF-A0A852U5P7-F1
#
_entry.id   AF-A0A852U5P7-F1
#
_cell.length_a   1.000
_cell.length_b   1.000
_cell.length_c   1.000
_cell.angle_alpha   90.00
_cell.angle_beta   90.00
_cell.angle_gamma   90.00
#
_symmetry.space_group_name_H-M   'P 1'
#
loop_
_entity.id
_entity.type
_entity.pdbx_description
1 polymer ?
#
loop_
_entity_poly.entity_id
_entity_poly.type
_entity_poly.pdbx_seq_one_letter_code
_entity_poly.pdbx_strand_id
1 'polypeptide(L)'
;MPINDNEVRAAALAGLPTWSWGDFPQDPPQTAQLMRLEPNGWLALIAFLAGPSWVYQEAARYEPVVATFGGGQRVGGPADMSASEAVITEIHDDMVEYLAEAGVSEPPRAVQWMLCLPEGVSEGEINGVCNLAVQDVAPDDLRGQALEVHAALRVLLNGRMPPLSW
;
A
#
# COMPACT_ATOMS: atom_id res chain seq x y z
N MET A 1 21.34 -10.71 -15.88
CA MET A 1 22.19 -9.84 -15.04
C MET A 1 21.37 -9.52 -13.81
N PRO A 2 21.84 -9.80 -12.58
CA PRO A 2 21.08 -9.40 -11.39
C PRO A 2 20.88 -7.88 -11.42
N ILE A 3 19.68 -7.42 -11.11
CA ILE A 3 19.37 -6.00 -11.01
C ILE A 3 20.21 -5.42 -9.85
N ASN A 4 20.86 -4.28 -10.08
CA ASN A 4 21.67 -3.62 -9.05
C ASN A 4 20.74 -2.81 -8.12
N ASP A 5 20.58 -3.25 -6.87
CA ASP A 5 19.71 -2.62 -5.87
C ASP A 5 20.01 -1.12 -5.67
N ASN A 6 21.28 -0.72 -5.79
CA ASN A 6 21.67 0.69 -5.65
C ASN A 6 21.13 1.55 -6.80
N GLU A 7 21.13 1.03 -8.02
CA GLU A 7 20.59 1.72 -9.19
C GLU A 7 19.07 1.82 -9.10
N VAL A 8 18.40 0.75 -8.66
CA VAL A 8 16.95 0.72 -8.43
C VAL A 8 16.57 1.74 -7.37
N ARG A 9 17.28 1.77 -6.24
CA ARG A 9 17.04 2.72 -5.15
C ARG A 9 17.24 4.15 -5.62
N ALA A 10 18.34 4.45 -6.31
CA ALA A 10 18.62 5.79 -6.83
C ALA A 10 17.53 6.27 -7.81
N ALA A 11 17.06 5.39 -8.71
CA ALA A 11 15.99 5.71 -9.64
C ALA A 11 14.65 5.95 -8.92
N ALA A 12 14.33 5.14 -7.91
CA ALA A 12 13.08 5.27 -7.14
C ALA A 12 13.05 6.52 -6.23
N LEU A 13 14.22 6.96 -5.74
CA LEU A 13 14.36 8.20 -4.98
C LEU A 13 14.30 9.47 -5.85
N ALA A 14 14.51 9.35 -7.17
CA ALA A 14 14.45 10.50 -8.08
C ALA A 14 13.03 11.04 -8.26
N GLY A 15 12.00 10.25 -7.94
CA GLY A 15 10.62 10.68 -8.01
C GLY A 15 9.62 9.56 -7.74
N LEU A 16 8.38 9.97 -7.46
CA LEU A 16 7.26 9.04 -7.40
C LEU A 16 6.92 8.46 -8.77
N PRO A 17 6.29 7.27 -8.80
CA PRO A 17 5.86 6.66 -10.04
C PRO A 17 4.81 7.51 -10.79
N THR A 18 4.71 7.29 -12.10
CA THR A 18 3.85 8.07 -13.02
C THR A 18 2.53 7.40 -13.36
N TRP A 19 2.23 6.25 -12.77
CA TRP A 19 0.94 5.57 -12.96
C TRP A 19 -0.18 6.28 -12.19
N SER A 20 -1.41 5.93 -12.54
CA SER A 20 -2.64 6.39 -11.93
C SER A 20 -3.38 5.23 -11.26
N TRP A 21 -4.31 5.54 -10.37
CA TRP A 21 -5.19 4.53 -9.77
C TRP A 21 -6.00 3.74 -10.80
N GLY A 22 -6.28 4.32 -11.97
CA GLY A 22 -6.96 3.66 -13.07
C GLY A 22 -6.14 2.54 -13.74
N ASP A 23 -4.83 2.49 -13.51
CA ASP A 23 -3.95 1.47 -14.08
C ASP A 23 -4.00 0.14 -13.30
N PHE A 24 -4.62 0.12 -12.12
CA PHE A 24 -4.67 -1.04 -11.25
C PHE A 24 -5.71 -2.03 -11.76
N PRO A 25 -5.33 -3.29 -12.04
CA PRO A 25 -6.25 -4.32 -12.50
C PRO A 25 -7.33 -4.61 -11.45
N GLN A 26 -8.48 -5.10 -11.91
CA GLN A 26 -9.61 -5.47 -11.04
C GLN A 26 -9.74 -6.98 -10.84
N ASP A 27 -9.03 -7.76 -11.66
CA ASP A 27 -9.06 -9.22 -11.62
C ASP A 27 -7.89 -9.74 -10.77
N PRO A 28 -8.13 -10.63 -9.80
CA PRO A 28 -7.07 -11.19 -8.97
C PRO A 28 -6.19 -12.16 -9.78
N PRO A 29 -4.87 -12.19 -9.54
CA PRO A 29 -4.01 -13.23 -10.11
C PRO A 29 -4.31 -14.57 -9.43
N GLN A 30 -4.52 -15.63 -10.21
CA GLN A 30 -5.02 -16.92 -9.71
C GLN A 30 -4.04 -17.66 -8.78
N THR A 31 -2.75 -17.34 -8.81
CA THR A 31 -1.67 -18.11 -8.16
C THR A 31 -0.86 -17.31 -7.15
N ALA A 32 -1.24 -16.06 -6.85
CA ALA A 32 -0.50 -15.22 -5.92
C ALA A 32 -0.98 -15.40 -4.48
N GLN A 33 -0.04 -15.39 -3.53
CA GLN A 33 -0.38 -15.10 -2.15
C GLN A 33 -0.75 -13.61 -2.05
N LEU A 34 -1.84 -13.29 -1.35
CA LEU A 34 -2.36 -11.93 -1.29
C LEU A 34 -2.29 -11.37 0.13
N MET A 35 -1.87 -10.12 0.24
CA MET A 35 -1.96 -9.30 1.43
C MET A 35 -3.06 -8.26 1.24
N ARG A 36 -4.05 -8.26 2.14
CA ARG A 36 -5.10 -7.23 2.12
C ARG A 36 -4.57 -5.92 2.67
N LEU A 37 -4.77 -4.84 1.92
CA LEU A 37 -4.45 -3.48 2.33
C LEU A 37 -5.75 -2.80 2.76
N GLU A 38 -5.99 -2.78 4.08
CA GLU A 38 -7.17 -2.15 4.67
C GLU A 38 -7.29 -0.68 4.25
N PRO A 39 -8.51 -0.13 4.11
CA PRO A 39 -8.72 1.27 3.76
C PRO A 39 -8.12 2.24 4.81
N ASN A 40 -6.91 2.74 4.54
CA ASN A 40 -6.26 3.84 5.25
C ASN A 40 -5.12 4.45 4.41
N GLY A 41 -4.66 5.66 4.77
CA GLY A 41 -3.70 6.42 3.97
C GLY A 41 -2.36 5.71 3.77
N TRP A 42 -1.84 5.06 4.81
CA TRP A 42 -0.56 4.35 4.78
C TRP A 42 -0.59 3.14 3.84
N LEU A 43 -1.63 2.30 3.96
CA LEU A 43 -1.75 1.11 3.13
C LEU A 43 -2.14 1.46 1.69
N ALA A 44 -2.91 2.53 1.47
CA ALA A 44 -3.14 3.08 0.14
C ALA A 44 -1.83 3.59 -0.49
N LEU A 45 -0.97 4.27 0.29
CA LEU A 45 0.35 4.70 -0.18
C LEU A 45 1.21 3.50 -0.59
N ILE A 46 1.28 2.45 0.23
CA ILE A 46 1.99 1.20 -0.11
C ILE A 46 1.43 0.59 -1.41
N ALA A 47 0.10 0.54 -1.57
CA ALA A 47 -0.55 0.04 -2.78
C ALA A 47 -0.09 0.84 -4.01
N PHE A 48 -0.17 2.17 -3.93
CA PHE A 48 0.22 3.06 -5.02
C PHE A 48 1.69 2.85 -5.41
N LEU A 49 2.58 2.76 -4.43
CA LEU A 49 4.02 2.70 -4.66
C LEU A 49 4.50 1.32 -5.13
N ALA A 50 3.82 0.24 -4.73
CA ALA A 50 4.06 -1.10 -5.27
C ALA A 50 3.65 -1.19 -6.75
N GLY A 51 2.54 -0.55 -7.10
CA GLY A 51 2.11 -0.33 -8.48
C GLY A 51 1.29 -1.48 -9.10
N PRO A 52 0.76 -1.26 -10.32
CA PRO A 52 -0.22 -2.12 -10.96
C PRO A 52 0.32 -3.50 -11.38
N SER A 53 1.64 -3.70 -11.35
CA SER A 53 2.24 -5.02 -11.59
C SER A 53 2.19 -5.94 -10.38
N TRP A 54 1.90 -5.40 -9.20
CA TRP A 54 1.91 -6.12 -7.92
C TRP A 54 0.61 -5.99 -7.17
N VAL A 55 -0.26 -5.07 -7.59
CA VAL A 55 -1.46 -4.71 -6.84
C VAL A 55 -2.64 -4.76 -7.80
N TYR A 56 -3.72 -5.38 -7.34
CA TYR A 56 -5.03 -5.21 -7.94
C TYR A 56 -5.96 -4.51 -6.96
N GLN A 57 -7.05 -3.96 -7.49
CA GLN A 57 -8.06 -3.24 -6.72
C GLN A 57 -9.39 -4.00 -6.72
N GLU A 58 -10.10 -3.96 -5.61
CA GLU A 58 -11.46 -4.50 -5.47
C GLU A 58 -12.34 -3.57 -4.64
N ALA A 59 -13.64 -3.85 -4.59
CA ALA A 59 -14.55 -3.11 -3.73
C ALA A 59 -14.11 -3.24 -2.25
N ALA A 60 -14.05 -2.11 -1.55
CA ALA A 60 -13.62 -2.06 -0.15
C ALA A 60 -14.56 -2.88 0.75
N ARG A 61 -13.95 -3.58 1.72
CA ARG A 61 -14.66 -4.30 2.77
C ARG A 61 -14.30 -3.67 4.10
N TYR A 62 -15.29 -3.07 4.73
CA TYR A 62 -15.11 -2.44 6.04
C TYR A 62 -15.47 -3.47 7.12
N GLU A 63 -14.50 -4.32 7.47
CA GLU A 63 -14.70 -5.32 8.50
C GLU A 63 -14.72 -4.71 9.89
N PRO A 64 -15.62 -5.17 10.79
CA PRO A 64 -15.67 -4.61 12.14
C PRO A 64 -14.54 -5.19 12.99
N VAL A 65 -13.68 -4.33 13.52
CA VAL A 65 -12.47 -4.72 14.28
C VAL A 65 -12.84 -5.41 15.60
N VAL A 66 -12.32 -6.61 15.84
CA VAL A 66 -12.31 -7.21 17.18
C VAL A 66 -11.05 -6.77 17.91
N ALA A 67 -11.20 -5.94 18.95
CA ALA A 67 -10.10 -5.50 19.79
C ALA A 67 -9.44 -6.69 20.51
N THR A 68 -8.22 -7.05 20.13
CA THR A 68 -7.35 -7.90 20.97
C THR A 68 -6.49 -6.99 21.85
N PHE A 69 -6.67 -7.09 23.16
CA PHE A 69 -5.87 -6.38 24.16
C PHE A 69 -4.38 -6.72 23.97
N GLY A 70 -3.60 -5.76 23.46
CA GLY A 70 -2.16 -5.95 23.26
C GLY A 70 -1.53 -4.99 22.24
N GLY A 71 -1.57 -3.68 22.52
CA GLY A 71 -0.57 -2.75 21.99
C GLY A 71 -0.64 -2.31 20.52
N GLY A 72 -1.74 -2.56 19.80
CA GLY A 72 -2.00 -1.97 18.50
C GLY A 72 -3.38 -1.33 18.51
N GLN A 73 -3.45 0.00 18.43
CA GLN A 73 -4.72 0.71 18.35
C GLN A 73 -5.37 0.40 17.00
N ARG A 74 -6.33 -0.54 17.01
CA ARG A 74 -7.33 -0.71 15.94
C ARG A 74 -8.67 -0.33 16.54
N VAL A 75 -9.24 0.78 16.07
CA VAL A 75 -10.58 1.21 16.46
C VAL A 75 -11.56 0.55 15.48
N GLY A 76 -12.51 -0.24 15.98
CA GLY A 76 -13.64 -0.68 15.16
C GLY A 76 -14.81 -1.22 15.98
N GLY A 77 -16.00 -1.07 15.41
CA GLY A 77 -17.31 -1.40 15.98
C GLY A 77 -17.77 -2.85 15.71
N PRO A 78 -19.06 -3.18 15.94
CA PRO A 78 -19.57 -4.55 15.93
C PRO A 78 -19.72 -5.19 14.53
N ALA A 79 -19.56 -6.52 14.47
CA ALA A 79 -19.45 -7.44 13.33
C ALA A 79 -20.59 -7.45 12.27
N ASP A 80 -21.66 -6.66 12.41
CA ASP A 80 -22.91 -6.83 11.64
C ASP A 80 -23.39 -5.58 10.87
N MET A 81 -22.53 -4.58 10.69
CA MET A 81 -22.89 -3.36 9.96
C MET A 81 -21.84 -3.11 8.89
N SER A 82 -22.23 -3.20 7.61
CA SER A 82 -21.52 -2.48 6.54
C SER A 82 -21.25 -1.07 7.03
N ALA A 83 -20.01 -0.59 6.96
CA ALA A 83 -19.69 0.78 7.37
C ALA A 83 -20.71 1.75 6.78
N SER A 84 -21.15 2.70 7.62
CA SER A 84 -22.09 3.72 7.15
C SER A 84 -21.40 4.60 6.11
N GLU A 85 -22.19 5.24 5.24
CA GLU A 85 -21.66 6.18 4.24
C GLU A 85 -20.82 7.29 4.88
N ALA A 86 -21.16 7.70 6.10
CA ALA A 86 -20.39 8.68 6.87
C ALA A 86 -18.99 8.15 7.24
N VAL A 87 -18.90 6.91 7.71
CA VAL A 87 -17.61 6.26 8.03
C VAL A 87 -16.78 6.05 6.76
N ILE A 88 -17.41 5.65 5.65
CA ILE A 88 -16.73 5.52 4.35
C ILE A 88 -16.18 6.87 3.88
N THR A 89 -16.94 7.95 4.08
CA THR A 89 -16.50 9.32 3.76
C THR A 89 -15.30 9.72 4.61
N GLU A 90 -15.39 9.54 5.93
CA GLU A 90 -14.33 9.91 6.86
C GLU A 90 -13.02 9.18 6.54
N ILE A 91 -13.06 7.87 6.34
CA ILE A 91 -11.88 7.08 5.96
C ILE A 91 -11.32 7.56 4.61
N HIS A 92 -12.19 7.89 3.65
CA HIS A 92 -11.77 8.39 2.35
C HIS A 92 -11.07 9.75 2.47
N ASP A 93 -11.66 10.70 3.19
CA ASP A 93 -11.13 12.04 3.37
C ASP A 93 -9.75 12.00 4.06
N ASP A 94 -9.59 11.16 5.10
CA ASP A 94 -8.30 10.90 5.75
C ASP A 94 -7.25 10.33 4.78
N MET A 95 -7.66 9.40 3.89
CA MET A 95 -6.78 8.88 2.84
C MET A 95 -6.37 9.96 1.85
N VAL A 96 -7.29 10.83 1.43
CA VAL A 96 -7.02 11.92 0.48
C VAL A 96 -6.00 12.89 1.07
N GLU A 97 -6.18 13.32 2.32
CA GLU A 97 -5.25 14.23 3.01
C GLU A 97 -3.85 13.61 3.10
N TYR A 98 -3.76 12.38 3.59
CA TYR A 98 -2.50 11.66 3.73
C TYR A 98 -1.75 11.50 2.40
N LEU A 99 -2.46 11.11 1.33
CA LEU A 99 -1.87 10.90 0.02
C LEU A 99 -1.48 12.22 -0.65
N ALA A 100 -2.27 13.29 -0.46
CA ALA A 100 -1.94 14.61 -0.98
C ALA A 100 -0.62 15.14 -0.39
N GLU A 101 -0.40 14.98 0.91
CA GLU A 101 0.86 15.33 1.59
C GLU A 101 2.05 14.49 1.10
N ALA A 102 1.83 13.22 0.79
CA ALA A 102 2.83 12.36 0.13
C ALA A 102 3.07 12.73 -1.35
N GLY A 103 2.22 13.57 -1.94
CA GLY A 103 2.26 13.95 -3.36
C GLY A 103 1.76 12.84 -4.29
N VAL A 104 0.79 12.06 -3.84
CA VAL A 104 0.02 11.05 -4.60
C VAL A 104 -1.39 11.59 -4.84
N SER A 105 -1.97 11.26 -6.00
CA SER A 105 -3.33 11.70 -6.36
C SER A 105 -4.40 11.03 -5.49
N GLU A 106 -5.57 11.67 -5.39
CA GLU A 106 -6.75 11.10 -4.72
C GLU A 106 -7.09 9.70 -5.25
N PRO A 107 -7.31 8.70 -4.37
CA PRO A 107 -7.73 7.36 -4.75
C PRO A 107 -9.23 7.31 -5.09
N PRO A 108 -9.70 6.26 -5.78
CA PRO A 108 -11.13 6.01 -5.89
C PRO A 108 -11.76 5.71 -4.53
N ARG A 109 -12.97 6.25 -4.32
CA ARG A 109 -13.77 6.02 -3.11
C ARG A 109 -14.29 4.58 -3.05
N ALA A 110 -14.37 4.03 -1.84
CA ALA A 110 -14.89 2.68 -1.56
C ALA A 110 -14.15 1.55 -2.32
N VAL A 111 -12.87 1.76 -2.58
CA VAL A 111 -11.95 0.77 -3.17
C VAL A 111 -10.90 0.40 -2.14
N GLN A 112 -10.50 -0.87 -2.15
CA GLN A 112 -9.34 -1.36 -1.42
C GLN A 112 -8.39 -2.07 -2.38
N TRP A 113 -7.17 -2.34 -1.90
CA TRP A 113 -6.14 -2.95 -2.72
C TRP A 113 -5.64 -4.25 -2.10
N MET A 114 -5.15 -5.11 -2.98
CA MET A 114 -4.61 -6.40 -2.63
C MET A 114 -3.20 -6.49 -3.22
N LEU A 115 -2.20 -6.57 -2.34
CA LEU A 115 -0.82 -6.72 -2.75
C LEU A 115 -0.52 -8.21 -2.99
N CYS A 116 -0.05 -8.51 -4.19
CA CYS A 116 0.41 -9.83 -4.58
C CYS A 116 1.82 -10.02 -4.05
N LEU A 117 1.96 -10.90 -3.06
CA LEU A 117 3.24 -11.18 -2.43
C LEU A 117 4.08 -12.08 -3.34
N PRO A 118 5.34 -11.71 -3.62
CA PRO A 118 6.29 -12.60 -4.26
C PRO A 118 6.50 -13.89 -3.47
N GLU A 119 6.93 -14.97 -4.14
CA GLU A 119 7.29 -16.21 -3.45
C GLU A 119 8.36 -15.95 -2.38
N GLY A 120 8.09 -16.42 -1.16
CA GLY A 120 8.97 -16.24 -0.02
C GLY A 120 8.99 -14.83 0.57
N VAL A 121 8.10 -13.92 0.13
CA VAL A 121 7.86 -12.63 0.78
C VAL A 121 6.59 -12.71 1.62
N SER A 122 6.71 -12.41 2.90
CA SER A 122 5.60 -12.37 3.85
C SER A 122 5.05 -10.96 4.06
N GLU A 123 3.83 -10.85 4.58
CA GLU A 123 3.26 -9.57 5.03
C GLU A 123 4.15 -8.88 6.07
N GLY A 124 4.78 -9.67 6.96
CA GLY A 124 5.71 -9.17 7.97
C GLY A 124 6.96 -8.54 7.35
N GLU A 125 7.48 -9.12 6.26
CA GLU A 125 8.58 -8.51 5.51
C GLU A 125 8.14 -7.20 4.86
N ILE A 126 7.01 -7.16 4.13
CA ILE A 126 6.49 -5.92 3.52
C ILE A 126 6.39 -4.79 4.56
N ASN A 127 5.70 -5.06 5.67
CA ASN A 127 5.53 -4.08 6.75
C ASN A 127 6.89 -3.68 7.36
N GLY A 128 7.78 -4.66 7.57
CA GLY A 128 9.11 -4.43 8.10
C GLY A 128 9.95 -3.49 7.23
N VAL A 129 9.99 -3.73 5.91
CA VAL A 129 10.80 -2.89 5.01
C VAL A 129 10.21 -1.49 4.87
N CYS A 130 8.88 -1.35 4.81
CA CYS A 130 8.24 -0.04 4.74
C CYS A 130 8.46 0.79 6.02
N ASN A 131 8.28 0.17 7.20
CA ASN A 131 8.52 0.85 8.48
C ASN A 131 9.99 1.23 8.68
N LEU A 132 10.91 0.35 8.26
CA LEU A 132 12.35 0.65 8.33
C LEU A 132 12.73 1.79 7.37
N ALA A 133 12.13 1.86 6.18
CA ALA A 133 12.43 2.90 5.19
C ALA A 133 12.13 4.31 5.71
N VAL A 134 11.09 4.46 6.53
CA VAL A 134 10.67 5.77 7.07
C VAL A 134 11.28 6.09 8.43
N GLN A 135 12.02 5.17 9.06
CA GLN A 135 12.48 5.30 10.44
C GLN A 135 13.31 6.57 10.70
N ASP A 136 14.14 6.96 9.74
CA ASP A 136 15.04 8.10 9.84
C ASP A 136 14.52 9.35 9.11
N VAL A 137 13.31 9.29 8.55
CA VAL A 137 12.65 10.42 7.90
C VAL A 137 11.83 11.18 8.94
N ALA A 138 11.76 12.51 8.81
CA ALA A 138 10.93 13.31 9.71
C ALA A 138 9.46 12.86 9.62
N PRO A 139 8.73 12.72 10.74
CA PRO A 139 7.34 12.24 10.72
C PRO A 139 6.39 13.11 9.88
N ASP A 140 6.68 14.40 9.75
CA ASP A 140 5.93 15.40 8.97
C ASP A 140 6.38 15.51 7.50
N ASP A 141 7.46 14.83 7.11
CA ASP A 141 7.92 14.75 5.73
C ASP A 141 7.32 13.53 5.01
N LEU A 142 6.00 13.52 4.82
CA LEU A 142 5.31 12.42 4.12
C LEU A 142 5.79 12.24 2.68
N ARG A 143 6.27 13.32 2.04
CA ARG A 143 6.87 13.24 0.71
C ARG A 143 8.18 12.46 0.72
N GLY A 144 9.07 12.76 1.67
CA GLY A 144 10.32 12.01 1.87
C GLY A 144 10.04 10.55 2.22
N GLN A 145 9.07 10.30 3.09
CA GLN A 145 8.65 8.94 3.46
C GLN A 145 8.16 8.16 2.23
N ALA A 146 7.34 8.78 1.37
CA ALA A 146 6.84 8.13 0.16
C ALA A 146 7.98 7.75 -0.81
N LEU A 147 9.01 8.59 -0.96
CA LEU A 147 10.18 8.27 -1.79
C LEU A 147 10.99 7.09 -1.22
N GLU A 148 11.18 7.06 0.10
CA GLU A 148 11.90 5.98 0.77
C GLU A 148 11.14 4.65 0.70
N VAL A 149 9.82 4.67 0.93
CA VAL A 149 8.95 3.50 0.76
C VAL A 149 8.94 3.04 -0.69
N HIS A 150 8.85 3.95 -1.67
CA HIS A 150 8.93 3.60 -3.09
C HIS A 150 10.23 2.85 -3.38
N ALA A 151 11.36 3.37 -2.91
CA ALA A 151 12.65 2.77 -3.13
C ALA A 151 12.79 1.39 -2.46
N ALA A 152 12.30 1.24 -1.23
CA ALA A 152 12.27 -0.03 -0.51
C ALA A 152 11.42 -1.08 -1.23
N LEU A 153 10.21 -0.72 -1.64
CA LEU A 153 9.30 -1.62 -2.38
C LEU A 153 9.88 -2.01 -3.73
N ARG A 154 10.54 -1.09 -4.45
CA ARG A 154 11.17 -1.40 -5.73
C ARG A 154 12.30 -2.42 -5.60
N VAL A 155 13.15 -2.28 -4.59
CA VAL A 155 14.21 -3.27 -4.33
C VAL A 155 13.60 -4.63 -3.98
N LEU A 156 12.62 -4.65 -3.07
CA LEU A 156 12.02 -5.90 -2.61
C LEU A 156 11.22 -6.62 -3.71
N LEU A 157 10.40 -5.91 -4.46
CA LEU A 157 9.47 -6.49 -5.43
C LEU A 157 10.16 -6.75 -6.78
N ASN A 158 10.92 -5.79 -7.32
CA ASN A 158 11.58 -5.96 -8.63
C ASN A 158 12.85 -6.81 -8.55
N GLY A 159 13.52 -6.87 -7.38
CA GLY A 159 14.71 -7.69 -7.18
C GLY A 159 14.43 -9.18 -7.09
N ARG A 160 13.16 -9.59 -6.85
CA ARG A 160 12.80 -10.98 -6.55
C ARG A 160 12.03 -11.72 -7.65
N MET A 161 11.32 -11.05 -8.58
CA MET A 161 10.57 -11.72 -9.65
C MET A 161 10.25 -10.80 -10.86
N PRO A 162 9.97 -11.36 -12.06
CA PRO A 162 9.37 -10.60 -13.15
C PRO A 162 7.94 -10.11 -12.79
N PRO A 163 7.47 -9.00 -13.38
CA PRO A 163 6.12 -8.48 -13.18
C PRO A 163 5.05 -9.54 -13.44
N LEU A 164 3.90 -9.46 -12.74
CA LEU A 164 2.77 -10.34 -13.00
C LEU A 164 2.33 -10.23 -14.47
N SER A 165 2.10 -11.39 -15.10
CA SER A 165 1.39 -11.46 -16.37
C SER A 165 -0.09 -11.61 -16.03
N TRP A 166 -0.80 -10.50 -16.15
CA TRP A 166 -2.26 -10.44 -16.07
C TRP A 166 -2.88 -11.08 -17.32
#